data_AF-A0A350V598-F1
#
_entry.id   AF-A0A350V598-F1
#
_cell.length_a   1.000
_cell.length_b   1.000
_cell.length_c   1.000
_cell.angle_alpha   90.00
_cell.angle_beta   90.00
_cell.angle_gamma   90.00
#
_symmetry.space_group_name_H-M   'P 1'
#
loop_
_entity.id
_entity.type
_entity.pdbx_description
1 polymer ?
#
loop_
_entity_poly.entity_id
_entity_poly.type
_entity_poly.pdbx_seq_one_letter_code
_entity_poly.pdbx_strand_id
1 'polypeptide(L)'
;TIDGSDIEALHDMRVASRRVQAVFKMFRGIFPKKKFKTEYNELRLLIRSLGEVRDHDVFIDKIEKMKSEAVDRDTRAIDLLIIRKKAEREQKRKLLIQHINTLNKAGYKEHFNSFITENLSVTGKNFSRLE
;
A
#
# COMPACT_ATOMS: atom_id res chain seq x y z
N THR A 1 -7.45 -11.22 8.35
CA THR A 1 -6.43 -12.21 7.96
C THR A 1 -5.56 -11.58 6.89
N ILE A 2 -4.23 -11.68 6.94
CA ILE A 2 -3.33 -11.06 5.93
C ILE A 2 -3.19 -12.00 4.72
N ASP A 3 -4.32 -12.43 4.15
CA ASP A 3 -4.32 -13.23 2.92
C ASP A 3 -4.57 -12.33 1.69
N GLY A 4 -4.88 -11.04 1.86
CA GLY A 4 -5.14 -10.10 0.76
C GLY A 4 -6.34 -10.46 -0.11
N SER A 5 -7.23 -11.34 0.36
CA SER A 5 -8.43 -11.72 -0.38
C SER A 5 -9.50 -10.62 -0.32
N ASP A 6 -9.62 -9.97 0.83
CA ASP A 6 -10.56 -8.88 1.09
C ASP A 6 -10.11 -7.55 0.46
N ILE A 7 -10.95 -7.01 -0.43
CA ILE A 7 -10.73 -5.76 -1.15
C ILE A 7 -10.72 -4.57 -0.19
N GLU A 8 -11.60 -4.54 0.80
CA GLU A 8 -11.71 -3.42 1.74
C GLU A 8 -10.51 -3.39 2.69
N ALA A 9 -10.08 -4.56 3.18
CA ALA A 9 -8.85 -4.65 3.98
C ALA A 9 -7.61 -4.14 3.21
N LEU A 10 -7.50 -4.45 1.91
CA LEU A 10 -6.41 -3.92 1.07
C LEU A 10 -6.55 -2.42 0.82
N HIS A 11 -7.78 -1.92 0.68
CA HIS A 11 -8.05 -0.49 0.57
C HIS A 11 -7.61 0.27 1.83
N ASP A 12 -8.03 -0.20 3.00
CA ASP A 12 -7.69 0.38 4.30
C ASP A 12 -6.19 0.36 4.56
N MET A 13 -5.53 -0.76 4.27
CA MET A 13 -4.08 -0.87 4.38
C MET A 13 -3.38 0.14 3.48
N ARG A 14 -3.82 0.32 2.24
CA ARG A 14 -3.28 1.34 1.33
C ARG A 14 -3.50 2.75 1.86
N VAL A 15 -4.69 3.06 2.38
CA VAL A 15 -4.98 4.37 2.97
C VAL A 15 -4.07 4.64 4.17
N ALA A 16 -3.94 3.68 5.08
CA ALA A 16 -3.07 3.78 6.25
C ALA A 16 -1.60 3.97 5.83
N SER A 17 -1.07 3.15 4.92
CA SER A 17 0.32 3.28 4.44
C SER A 17 0.57 4.63 3.78
N ARG A 18 -0.37 5.16 2.98
CA ARG A 18 -0.25 6.50 2.39
C ARG A 18 -0.22 7.60 3.44
N ARG A 19 -1.03 7.49 4.50
CA ARG A 19 -1.01 8.42 5.64
C ARG A 19 0.35 8.40 6.34
N VAL A 20 0.88 7.21 6.63
CA VAL A 20 2.23 7.06 7.20
C VAL A 20 3.28 7.69 6.29
N GLN A 21 3.22 7.47 4.97
CA GLN A 21 4.18 8.06 4.04
C GLN A 21 4.14 9.59 4.02
N ALA A 22 2.93 10.17 4.07
CA ALA A 22 2.76 11.62 4.09
C ALA A 22 3.35 12.23 5.38
N VAL A 23 3.01 11.65 6.55
CA VAL A 23 3.55 12.07 7.85
C VAL A 23 5.07 11.90 7.86
N PHE A 24 5.57 10.76 7.42
CA PHE A 24 6.99 10.47 7.42
C PHE A 24 7.77 11.44 6.53
N LYS A 25 7.22 11.80 5.36
CA LYS A 25 7.78 12.84 4.48
C LYS A 25 7.76 14.23 5.12
N MET A 26 6.70 14.58 5.85
CA MET A 26 6.57 15.87 6.55
C MET A 26 7.67 16.03 7.60
N PHE A 27 7.95 14.97 8.37
CA PHE A 27 8.97 14.96 9.41
C PHE A 27 10.38 14.57 8.93
N ARG A 28 10.63 14.54 7.61
CA ARG A 28 11.92 14.11 7.02
C ARG A 28 13.16 14.78 7.63
N GLY A 29 13.03 16.03 8.10
CA GLY A 29 14.13 16.81 8.66
C GLY A 29 14.64 16.31 10.01
N ILE A 30 13.84 15.51 10.72
CA ILE A 30 14.20 14.93 12.03
C ILE A 30 15.08 13.69 11.86
N PHE A 31 15.05 13.05 10.69
CA PHE A 31 15.70 11.78 10.46
C PHE A 31 17.06 11.92 9.74
N PRO A 32 18.05 11.05 10.04
CA PRO A 32 19.27 10.96 9.28
C PRO A 32 18.98 10.66 7.80
N LYS A 33 19.47 11.50 6.89
CA LYS A 33 19.12 11.45 5.44
C LYS A 33 19.22 10.05 4.82
N LYS A 34 20.29 9.30 5.13
CA LYS A 34 20.51 7.95 4.61
C LYS A 34 19.46 6.96 5.13
N LYS A 35 19.25 6.91 6.45
CA LYS A 35 18.26 6.01 7.08
C LYS A 35 16.84 6.35 6.63
N PHE A 36 16.47 7.64 6.63
CA PHE A 36 15.19 8.11 6.11
C PHE A 36 14.92 7.61 4.68
N LYS A 37 15.91 7.76 3.79
CA LYS A 37 15.77 7.32 2.39
C LYS A 37 15.50 5.83 2.28
N THR A 38 16.17 5.01 3.08
CA THR A 38 15.94 3.55 3.12
C THR A 38 14.50 3.24 3.53
N GLU A 39 14.07 3.68 4.72
CA GLU A 39 12.73 3.40 5.24
C GLU A 39 11.62 3.96 4.33
N TYR A 40 11.85 5.15 3.76
CA TYR A 40 10.89 5.78 2.86
C TYR A 40 10.73 4.99 1.55
N ASN A 41 11.81 4.40 1.04
CA ASN A 41 11.77 3.56 -0.16
C ASN A 41 11.01 2.26 0.10
N GLU A 42 11.24 1.59 1.23
CA GLU A 42 10.49 0.38 1.59
C GLU A 42 8.99 0.67 1.71
N LEU A 43 8.62 1.75 2.41
CA LEU A 43 7.23 2.18 2.50
C LEU A 43 6.63 2.51 1.13
N ARG A 44 7.41 3.11 0.22
CA ARG A 44 6.98 3.40 -1.15
C ARG A 44 6.77 2.11 -1.95
N LEU A 45 7.62 1.10 -1.79
CA LEU A 45 7.47 -0.20 -2.43
C LEU A 45 6.20 -0.89 -1.96
N LEU A 46 5.92 -0.87 -0.64
CA LEU A 46 4.71 -1.44 -0.07
C LEU A 46 3.45 -0.76 -0.63
N ILE A 47 3.41 0.57 -0.62
CA ILE A 47 2.30 1.36 -1.17
C ILE A 47 2.09 1.07 -2.65
N ARG A 48 3.18 0.94 -3.42
CA ARG A 48 3.09 0.59 -4.84
C ARG A 48 2.48 -0.79 -5.02
N SER A 49 2.94 -1.80 -4.28
CA SER A 49 2.39 -3.16 -4.37
C SER A 49 0.91 -3.22 -4.01
N LEU A 50 0.46 -2.43 -3.02
CA LEU A 50 -0.96 -2.29 -2.68
C LEU A 50 -1.75 -1.59 -3.79
N GLY A 51 -1.17 -0.55 -4.40
CA GLY A 51 -1.76 0.17 -5.53
C GLY A 51 -2.02 -0.74 -6.72
N GLU A 52 -1.03 -1.56 -7.10
CA GLU A 52 -1.16 -2.48 -8.23
C GLU A 52 -2.34 -3.45 -8.08
N VAL A 53 -2.63 -3.95 -6.88
CA VAL A 53 -3.81 -4.79 -6.65
C VAL A 53 -5.09 -3.96 -6.75
N ARG A 54 -5.12 -2.81 -6.05
CA ARG A 54 -6.32 -1.96 -6.00
C ARG A 54 -6.71 -1.40 -7.36
N ASP A 55 -5.75 -1.10 -8.22
CA ASP A 55 -6.01 -0.60 -9.57
C ASP A 55 -6.76 -1.64 -10.40
N HIS A 56 -6.46 -2.93 -10.23
CA HIS A 56 -7.23 -4.00 -10.87
C HIS A 56 -8.63 -4.13 -10.25
N ASP A 57 -8.75 -4.05 -8.92
CA ASP A 57 -10.06 -4.12 -8.25
C ASP A 57 -10.99 -3.01 -8.75
N VAL A 58 -10.48 -1.76 -8.85
CA VAL A 58 -11.25 -0.62 -9.38
C VAL A 58 -11.57 -0.79 -10.86
N PHE A 59 -10.65 -1.34 -11.66
CA PHE A 59 -10.89 -1.58 -13.08
C PHE A 59 -11.99 -2.64 -13.30
N ILE A 60 -11.91 -3.75 -12.57
CA ILE A 60 -12.89 -4.83 -12.62
C ILE A 60 -14.28 -4.30 -12.23
N ASP A 61 -14.38 -3.59 -11.09
CA ASP A 61 -15.63 -2.99 -10.61
C ASP A 61 -16.27 -2.06 -11.66
N LYS A 62 -15.47 -1.17 -12.27
CA LYS A 62 -15.96 -0.27 -13.33
C LYS A 62 -16.51 -1.04 -14.54
N ILE A 63 -15.80 -2.09 -14.97
CA ILE A 63 -16.24 -2.87 -16.14
C ILE A 63 -17.46 -3.74 -15.81
N GLU A 64 -17.53 -4.32 -14.62
CA GLU A 64 -18.70 -5.07 -14.16
C GLU A 64 -19.94 -4.16 -14.12
N LYS A 65 -19.80 -2.92 -13.65
CA LYS A 65 -20.86 -1.91 -13.72
C LYS A 65 -21.25 -1.57 -15.16
N MET A 66 -20.29 -1.29 -16.03
CA MET A 66 -20.57 -1.04 -17.46
C MET A 66 -21.28 -2.21 -18.13
N LYS A 67 -20.92 -3.45 -17.78
CA LYS A 67 -21.60 -4.66 -18.24
C LYS A 67 -23.05 -4.70 -17.78
N SER A 68 -23.34 -4.39 -16.51
CA SER A 68 -24.70 -4.40 -15.97
C SER A 68 -25.63 -3.36 -16.61
N GLU A 69 -25.08 -2.27 -17.12
CA GLU A 69 -25.83 -1.19 -17.76
C GLU A 69 -26.05 -1.42 -19.28
N ALA A 70 -25.39 -2.43 -19.85
CA ALA A 70 -25.43 -2.73 -21.27
C ALA A 70 -26.62 -3.63 -21.64
N VAL A 71 -27.81 -3.04 -21.81
CA VAL A 71 -29.01 -3.73 -22.32
C VAL A 71 -28.84 -4.05 -23.82
N ASP A 72 -29.19 -5.27 -24.23
CA ASP A 72 -29.18 -5.76 -25.62
C ASP A 72 -27.82 -5.70 -26.35
N ARG A 73 -26.70 -5.74 -25.62
CA ARG A 73 -25.34 -5.80 -26.21
C ARG A 73 -24.69 -7.16 -25.95
N ASP A 74 -23.90 -7.61 -26.91
CA ASP A 74 -23.01 -8.76 -26.71
C ASP A 74 -21.88 -8.40 -25.74
N THR A 75 -21.90 -8.99 -24.53
CA THR A 75 -20.92 -8.73 -23.48
C THR A 75 -19.81 -9.77 -23.39
N ARG A 76 -19.72 -10.75 -24.32
CA ARG A 76 -18.72 -11.83 -24.24
C ARG A 76 -17.28 -11.32 -24.21
N ALA A 77 -16.99 -10.27 -24.98
CA ALA A 77 -15.68 -9.62 -24.96
C ALA A 77 -15.37 -8.98 -23.60
N ILE A 78 -16.39 -8.40 -22.94
CA ILE A 78 -16.28 -7.84 -21.60
C ILE A 78 -16.01 -8.94 -20.57
N ASP A 79 -16.69 -10.09 -20.69
CA ASP A 79 -16.46 -11.24 -19.81
C ASP A 79 -15.03 -11.77 -19.89
N LEU A 80 -14.50 -11.94 -21.11
CA LEU A 80 -13.11 -12.34 -21.33
C LEU A 80 -12.11 -11.35 -20.72
N LEU A 81 -12.40 -10.05 -20.83
CA LEU A 81 -11.57 -9.01 -20.22
C LEU A 81 -11.61 -9.06 -18.69
N ILE A 82 -12.79 -9.26 -18.08
CA ILE A 82 -12.93 -9.42 -16.63
C ILE A 82 -12.13 -10.63 -16.15
N ILE A 83 -12.24 -11.78 -16.82
CA ILE A 83 -11.50 -13.01 -16.48
C ILE A 83 -9.99 -12.74 -16.51
N ARG A 84 -9.49 -12.12 -17.58
CA ARG A 84 -8.07 -11.77 -17.70
C ARG A 84 -7.63 -10.85 -16.56
N LYS A 85 -8.42 -9.82 -16.25
CA LYS A 85 -8.08 -8.86 -15.20
C LYS A 85 -8.12 -9.47 -13.80
N LYS A 86 -9.03 -10.39 -13.52
CA LYS A 86 -9.04 -11.18 -12.27
C LYS A 86 -7.78 -12.04 -12.14
N ALA A 87 -7.31 -12.65 -13.23
CA ALA A 87 -6.06 -13.41 -13.23
C ALA A 87 -4.82 -12.51 -12.99
N GLU A 88 -4.75 -11.35 -13.65
CA GLU A 88 -3.68 -10.35 -13.44
C GLU A 88 -3.69 -9.84 -11.99
N ARG A 89 -4.86 -9.52 -11.44
CA ARG A 89 -5.07 -9.11 -10.04
C ARG A 89 -4.52 -10.16 -9.07
N GLU A 90 -4.80 -11.43 -9.32
CA GLU A 90 -4.33 -12.53 -8.47
C GLU A 90 -2.80 -12.68 -8.50
N GLN A 91 -2.16 -12.48 -9.65
CA GLN A 91 -0.69 -12.44 -9.73
C GLN A 91 -0.12 -11.29 -8.89
N LYS A 92 -0.71 -10.09 -8.98
CA LYS A 92 -0.30 -8.93 -8.17
C LYS A 92 -0.52 -9.17 -6.68
N ARG A 93 -1.63 -9.81 -6.30
CA ARG A 93 -1.90 -10.19 -4.91
C ARG A 93 -0.81 -11.11 -4.37
N LYS A 94 -0.43 -12.15 -5.12
CA LYS A 94 0.65 -13.07 -4.70
C LYS A 94 1.97 -12.34 -4.46
N LEU A 95 2.34 -11.42 -5.34
CA LEU A 95 3.54 -10.59 -5.17
C LEU A 95 3.44 -9.69 -3.94
N LEU A 96 2.28 -9.08 -3.68
CA LEU A 96 2.04 -8.30 -2.47
C LEU A 96 2.20 -9.15 -1.20
N ILE A 97 1.60 -10.34 -1.15
CA ILE A 97 1.71 -11.24 0.00
C ILE A 97 3.15 -11.68 0.20
N GLN A 98 3.88 -12.01 -0.88
CA GLN A 98 5.30 -12.33 -0.80
C GLN A 98 6.10 -11.17 -0.21
N HIS A 99 5.84 -9.95 -0.66
CA HIS A 99 6.50 -8.75 -0.14
C HIS A 99 6.20 -8.54 1.35
N ILE A 100 4.94 -8.61 1.77
CA ILE A 100 4.55 -8.50 3.18
C ILE A 100 5.22 -9.60 4.03
N ASN A 101 5.23 -10.84 3.55
CA ASN A 101 5.86 -11.94 4.25
C ASN A 101 7.38 -11.75 4.39
N THR A 102 8.05 -11.20 3.37
CA THR A 102 9.46 -10.84 3.45
C THR A 102 9.70 -9.76 4.51
N LEU A 103 8.87 -8.71 4.55
CA LEU A 103 8.95 -7.65 5.57
C LEU A 103 8.71 -8.19 6.98
N ASN A 104 7.71 -9.06 7.15
CA ASN A 104 7.41 -9.69 8.44
C ASN A 104 8.56 -10.59 8.91
N LYS A 105 9.13 -11.42 8.02
CA LYS A 105 10.29 -12.26 8.34
C LYS A 105 11.52 -11.44 8.72
N ALA A 106 11.68 -10.26 8.13
CA ALA A 106 12.76 -9.33 8.46
C ALA A 106 12.51 -8.54 9.76
N GLY A 107 11.38 -8.71 10.44
CA GLY A 107 11.03 -7.91 11.63
C GLY A 107 10.86 -6.42 11.30
N TYR A 108 10.42 -6.10 10.09
CA TYR A 108 10.37 -4.72 9.61
C TYR A 108 9.47 -3.83 10.46
N LYS A 109 8.37 -4.37 11.01
CA LYS A 109 7.46 -3.61 11.87
C LYS A 109 8.17 -3.15 13.15
N GLU A 110 8.90 -4.04 13.79
CA GLU A 110 9.64 -3.78 15.02
C GLU A 110 10.79 -2.81 14.75
N HIS A 111 11.55 -3.04 13.67
CA HIS A 111 12.61 -2.15 13.21
C HIS A 111 12.10 -0.73 12.90
N PHE A 112 11.02 -0.61 12.12
CA PHE A 112 10.42 0.66 11.77
C PHE A 112 9.92 1.40 13.02
N ASN A 113 9.27 0.70 13.96
CA ASN A 113 8.85 1.30 15.22
C ASN A 113 10.03 1.81 16.04
N SER A 114 11.11 1.03 16.18
CA SER A 114 12.34 1.46 16.87
C SER A 114 12.96 2.68 16.21
N PHE A 115 13.05 2.68 14.87
CA PHE A 115 13.55 3.80 14.11
C PHE A 115 12.75 5.08 14.35
N ILE A 116 11.42 4.99 14.39
CA ILE A 116 10.55 6.13 14.66
C ILE A 116 10.71 6.61 16.11
N THR A 117 10.71 5.72 17.10
CA THR A 117 10.80 6.11 18.52
C THR A 117 12.17 6.68 18.87
N GLU A 118 13.27 6.10 18.39
CA GLU A 118 14.63 6.59 18.61
C GLU A 118 14.81 8.02 18.08
N ASN A 119 14.31 8.32 16.89
CA ASN A 119 14.53 9.63 16.27
C ASN A 119 13.51 10.69 16.72
N LEU A 120 12.32 10.30 17.20
CA LEU A 120 11.37 11.23 17.80
C LEU A 120 11.69 11.57 19.27
N SER A 121 12.11 10.58 20.07
CA SER A 121 12.43 10.78 21.50
C SER A 121 13.64 11.69 21.73
N VAL A 122 14.63 11.66 20.83
CA VAL A 122 15.80 12.56 20.85
C VAL A 122 15.40 14.04 20.68
N THR A 123 14.22 14.32 20.11
CA THR A 123 13.78 15.69 19.76
C THR A 123 12.90 16.33 20.84
N GLY A 124 12.40 15.56 21.81
CA GLY A 124 11.55 16.06 22.91
C GLY A 124 12.22 17.08 23.83
N LYS A 125 13.56 17.24 23.77
CA LYS A 125 14.31 18.28 24.49
C LYS A 125 14.51 19.59 23.72
N ASN A 126 14.19 19.65 22.43
CA ASN A 126 14.50 20.81 21.58
C ASN A 126 13.27 21.59 21.08
N PHE A 127 12.05 21.16 21.40
CA PHE A 127 10.82 21.90 21.05
C PHE A 127 10.54 23.10 21.98
N SER A 128 11.26 23.25 23.09
CA SER A 128 11.12 24.36 24.05
C SER A 128 11.86 25.65 23.67
N ARG A 129 12.35 25.78 22.43
CA ARG A 129 13.16 26.95 22.00
C ARG A 129 12.57 27.70 20.78
N LEU A 130 11.27 27.57 20.55
CA LEU A 130 10.57 28.26 19.45
C LEU A 130 9.37 29.11 19.91
N GLU A 131 9.37 29.54 21.18
CA GLU A 131 8.53 30.68 21.63
C GLU A 131 9.42 31.85 22.06
#